data_AF-A0A940U5N8-F1
#
_entry.id   AF-A0A940U5N8-F1
#
_cell.length_a   1.000
_cell.length_b   1.000
_cell.length_c   1.000
_cell.angle_alpha   90.00
_cell.angle_beta   90.00
_cell.angle_gamma   90.00
#
_symmetry.space_group_name_H-M   'P 1'
#
loop_
_entity.id
_entity.type
_entity.pdbx_description
1 polymer ?
#
loop_
_entity_poly.entity_id
_entity_poly.type
_entity_poly.pdbx_seq_one_letter_code
_entity_poly.pdbx_strand_id
1 'polypeptide(L)'
;AFTTAIGGVLYAQYITYLNPHTLAGVPPSLEIAFKAILGGMFSLWGPAIGTALIVSLEEYFRVAYGSTFVGFSQIIYGLALVLLIIFLPKGIYGSIHGFLQKKKS
;
A
#
# COMPACT_ATOMS: atom_id res chain seq x y z
N ALA A 1 14.56 -12.91 0.17
CA ALA A 1 15.36 -12.78 1.40
C ALA A 1 16.15 -11.47 1.43
N PHE A 2 17.06 -11.22 0.48
CA PHE A 2 17.87 -9.98 0.46
C PHE A 2 17.04 -8.68 0.43
N THR A 3 16.11 -8.55 -0.53
CA THR A 3 15.23 -7.38 -0.65
C THR A 3 14.29 -7.21 0.54
N THR A 4 13.80 -8.32 1.10
CA THR A 4 12.98 -8.33 2.33
C THR A 4 13.77 -7.84 3.54
N ALA A 5 15.03 -8.26 3.69
CA ALA A 5 15.90 -7.82 4.78
C ALA A 5 16.20 -6.31 4.68
N ILE A 6 16.48 -5.81 3.47
CA ILE A 6 16.66 -4.37 3.24
C ILE A 6 15.39 -3.60 3.61
N GLY A 7 14.23 -4.05 3.14
CA GLY A 7 12.95 -3.42 3.47
C GLY A 7 12.66 -3.42 4.97
N GLY A 8 12.95 -4.52 5.66
CA GLY A 8 12.78 -4.63 7.11
C GLY A 8 13.68 -3.67 7.90
N VAL A 9 14.95 -3.53 7.51
CA VAL A 9 15.88 -2.58 8.14
C VAL A 9 15.44 -1.13 7.89
N LEU A 10 15.06 -0.78 6.66
CA LEU A 10 14.55 0.56 6.34
C LEU A 10 13.26 0.89 7.11
N TYR A 11 12.35 -0.08 7.21
CA TYR A 11 11.10 0.09 7.97
C TYR A 11 11.37 0.27 9.47
N ALA A 12 12.30 -0.51 10.04
CA ALA A 12 12.71 -0.37 11.44
C ALA A 12 13.32 1.03 11.73
N GLN A 13 14.08 1.59 10.80
CA GLN A 13 14.60 2.95 10.91
C GLN A 13 13.48 4.01 10.80
N TYR A 14 12.50 3.80 9.91
CA TYR A 14 11.38 4.73 9.72
C TYR A 14 10.54 4.90 10.99
N ILE A 15 10.18 3.81 11.67
CA ILE A 15 9.32 3.88 12.86
C ILE A 15 10.04 4.42 14.12
N THR A 16 11.38 4.46 14.12
CA THR A 16 12.25 5.00 15.20
C THR A 16 12.13 4.32 16.59
N TYR A 17 11.02 3.61 16.87
CA TYR A 17 10.75 2.89 18.11
C TYR A 17 10.39 1.43 17.81
N LEU A 18 11.17 0.50 18.38
CA LEU A 18 11.02 -0.93 18.14
C LEU A 18 10.21 -1.58 19.26
N ASN A 19 8.95 -1.89 18.98
CA ASN A 19 8.12 -2.72 19.84
C ASN A 19 7.58 -3.91 19.03
N PRO A 20 7.67 -5.15 19.52
CA PRO A 20 7.22 -6.33 18.78
C PRO A 20 5.74 -6.24 18.35
N HIS A 21 4.91 -5.54 19.11
CA HIS A 21 3.52 -5.31 18.78
C HIS A 21 3.33 -4.32 17.60
N THR A 22 4.17 -3.29 17.49
CA THR A 22 4.09 -2.28 16.41
C THR A 22 4.88 -2.67 15.15
N LEU A 23 5.85 -3.58 15.30
CA LEU A 23 6.68 -4.09 14.21
C LEU A 23 6.09 -5.32 13.53
N ALA A 24 5.68 -6.30 14.32
CA ALA A 24 5.28 -7.63 13.87
C ALA A 24 3.94 -8.07 14.48
N GLY A 25 3.16 -7.12 15.03
CA GLY A 25 1.80 -7.39 15.47
C GLY A 25 0.85 -7.66 14.29
N VAL A 26 -0.37 -8.05 14.63
CA VAL A 26 -1.42 -8.34 13.64
C VAL A 26 -1.75 -7.11 12.78
N PRO A 27 -1.94 -5.89 13.34
CA PRO A 27 -2.29 -4.72 12.52
C PRO A 27 -1.28 -4.37 11.42
N PRO A 28 0.03 -4.17 11.70
CA PRO A 28 1.00 -3.81 10.66
C PRO A 28 1.22 -4.94 9.65
N SER A 29 1.14 -6.21 10.09
CA SER A 29 1.29 -7.36 9.21
C SER A 29 0.17 -7.42 8.16
N LEU A 30 -1.07 -7.18 8.58
CA LEU A 30 -2.21 -7.12 7.67
C LEU A 30 -2.12 -5.93 6.73
N GLU A 31 -1.75 -4.75 7.24
CA GLU A 31 -1.61 -3.54 6.41
C GLU A 31 -0.58 -3.73 5.29
N ILE A 32 0.60 -4.28 5.61
CA ILE A 32 1.65 -4.57 4.63
C ILE A 32 1.15 -5.60 3.59
N ALA A 33 0.46 -6.66 4.05
CA ALA A 33 -0.10 -7.67 3.16
C ALA A 33 -1.16 -7.09 2.22
N PHE A 34 -2.08 -6.27 2.74
CA PHE A 34 -3.12 -5.62 1.93
C PHE A 34 -2.53 -4.64 0.93
N LYS A 35 -1.57 -3.80 1.33
CA LYS A 35 -0.86 -2.90 0.40
C LYS A 35 -0.18 -3.67 -0.74
N ALA A 36 0.42 -4.82 -0.44
CA ALA A 36 1.00 -5.69 -1.46
C ALA A 36 -0.05 -6.32 -2.39
N ILE A 37 -1.16 -6.83 -1.83
CA ILE A 37 -2.27 -7.43 -2.59
C ILE A 37 -2.92 -6.41 -3.53
N LEU A 38 -3.16 -5.19 -3.05
CA LEU A 38 -3.76 -4.09 -3.83
C LEU A 38 -2.91 -3.71 -5.06
N GLY A 39 -1.58 -3.80 -4.96
CA GLY A 39 -0.70 -3.57 -6.11
C GLY A 39 -0.78 -4.64 -7.18
N GLY A 40 -1.28 -5.83 -6.83
CA GLY A 40 -1.55 -6.93 -7.74
C GLY A 40 -0.69 -8.14 -7.42
N MET A 41 -1.33 -9.24 -7.02
CA MET A 41 -0.66 -10.50 -6.66
C MET A 41 0.06 -11.18 -7.84
N PHE A 42 -0.27 -10.80 -9.08
CA PHE A 42 0.15 -11.50 -10.29
C PHE A 42 1.33 -10.84 -11.03
N SER A 43 2.01 -9.86 -10.43
CA SER A 43 3.12 -9.15 -11.08
C SER A 43 4.28 -8.88 -10.12
N LEU A 44 5.51 -9.04 -10.63
CA LEU A 44 6.74 -8.74 -9.89
C LEU A 44 6.81 -7.26 -9.46
N TRP A 45 6.25 -6.36 -10.27
CA TRP A 45 6.26 -4.90 -10.04
C TRP A 45 4.94 -4.36 -9.51
N GLY A 46 3.87 -5.16 -9.54
CA GLY A 46 2.54 -4.74 -9.08
C GLY A 46 2.53 -4.27 -7.64
N PRO A 47 3.05 -5.04 -6.67
CA PRO A 47 3.11 -4.65 -5.27
C PRO A 47 3.89 -3.35 -5.05
N ALA A 48 5.01 -3.16 -5.74
CA ALA A 48 5.84 -1.95 -5.61
C ALA A 48 5.09 -0.70 -6.11
N ILE A 49 4.50 -0.75 -7.31
CA ILE A 49 3.78 0.39 -7.90
C ILE A 49 2.50 0.68 -7.12
N GLY A 50 1.73 -0.35 -6.75
CA GLY A 50 0.49 -0.15 -6.01
C GLY A 50 0.70 0.33 -4.59
N THR A 51 1.69 -0.21 -3.88
CA THR A 51 2.05 0.29 -2.55
C THR A 51 2.52 1.73 -2.64
N ALA A 52 3.36 2.08 -3.62
CA ALA A 52 3.80 3.46 -3.81
C ALA A 52 2.64 4.43 -4.06
N LEU A 53 1.65 4.04 -4.89
CA LEU A 53 0.47 4.85 -5.15
C LEU A 53 -0.39 5.05 -3.88
N ILE A 54 -0.67 3.96 -3.17
CA ILE A 54 -1.47 3.98 -1.94
C ILE A 54 -0.81 4.81 -0.86
N VAL A 55 0.48 4.59 -0.61
CA VAL A 55 1.24 5.36 0.39
C VAL A 55 1.31 6.83 0.02
N SER A 56 1.51 7.16 -1.27
CA SER A 56 1.51 8.56 -1.71
C SER A 56 0.15 9.23 -1.49
N LEU A 57 -0.94 8.50 -1.71
CA LEU A 57 -2.29 8.98 -1.46
C LEU A 57 -2.53 9.21 0.03
N GLU A 58 -2.21 8.22 0.88
CA GLU A 58 -2.29 8.33 2.34
C GLU A 58 -1.49 9.52 2.86
N GLU A 59 -0.26 9.69 2.39
CA GLU A 59 0.64 10.78 2.77
C GLU A 59 0.11 12.13 2.32
N TYR A 60 -0.44 12.22 1.09
CA TYR A 60 -1.08 13.45 0.60
C TYR A 60 -2.24 13.87 1.50
N PHE A 61 -3.13 12.95 1.87
CA PHE A 61 -4.23 13.24 2.79
C PHE A 61 -3.74 13.52 4.22
N ARG A 62 -2.67 12.86 4.66
CA ARG A 62 -2.03 13.12 5.97
C ARG A 62 -1.45 14.53 6.03
N VAL A 63 -0.77 14.99 4.98
CA VAL A 63 -0.22 16.36 4.93
C VAL A 63 -1.32 17.40 4.79
N ALA A 64 -2.35 17.14 3.97
CA ALA A 64 -3.44 18.09 3.72
C ALA A 64 -4.42 18.23 4.91
N TYR A 65 -4.74 17.13 5.60
CA TYR A 65 -5.80 17.10 6.62
C TYR A 65 -5.36 16.53 7.98
N GLY A 66 -4.14 16.01 8.10
CA GLY A 66 -3.67 15.36 9.33
C GLY A 66 -3.42 16.31 10.50
N SER A 67 -3.33 17.62 10.27
CA SER A 67 -3.26 18.64 11.33
C SER A 67 -4.61 18.90 12.01
N THR A 68 -5.72 18.64 11.32
CA THR A 68 -7.08 18.92 11.81
C THR A 68 -7.76 17.69 12.38
N PHE A 69 -7.53 16.50 11.81
CA PHE A 69 -8.16 15.25 12.23
C PHE A 69 -7.14 14.10 12.32
N VAL A 70 -6.83 13.70 13.55
CA VAL A 70 -6.00 12.52 13.82
C VAL A 70 -6.73 11.27 13.32
N GLY A 71 -6.09 10.49 12.45
CA GLY A 71 -6.64 9.24 11.89
C GLY A 71 -7.45 9.39 10.59
N PHE A 72 -7.57 10.60 10.04
CA PHE A 72 -8.27 10.80 8.77
C PHE A 72 -7.63 10.02 7.61
N SER A 73 -6.30 9.92 7.57
CA SER A 73 -5.57 9.11 6.60
C SER A 73 -5.93 7.62 6.67
N GLN A 74 -6.16 7.06 7.86
CA GLN A 74 -6.56 5.65 8.04
C GLN A 74 -7.98 5.38 7.55
N ILE A 75 -8.90 6.33 7.73
CA ILE A 75 -10.26 6.22 7.17
C ILE A 75 -10.20 6.25 5.64
N ILE A 76 -9.42 7.17 5.07
CA ILE A 76 -9.22 7.26 3.63
C ILE A 76 -8.54 5.99 3.10
N TYR A 77 -7.57 5.43 3.81
CA TYR A 77 -6.97 4.15 3.45
C TYR A 77 -8.02 3.03 3.38
N GLY A 78 -8.86 2.89 4.42
CA GLY A 78 -9.92 1.89 4.42
C GLY A 78 -10.92 2.06 3.28
N LEU A 79 -11.31 3.31 2.99
CA LEU A 79 -12.21 3.63 1.87
C LEU A 79 -11.54 3.34 0.51
N ALA A 80 -10.29 3.76 0.33
CA ALA A 80 -9.51 3.51 -0.88
C ALA A 80 -9.30 2.01 -1.11
N LEU A 81 -9.07 1.24 -0.05
CA LEU A 81 -8.95 -0.21 -0.09
C LEU A 81 -10.25 -0.86 -0.58
N VAL A 82 -11.40 -0.47 -0.03
CA VAL A 82 -12.71 -0.97 -0.49
C VAL A 82 -12.95 -0.62 -1.95
N LEU A 83 -12.71 0.64 -2.35
CA LEU A 83 -12.88 1.07 -3.74
C LEU A 83 -11.96 0.30 -4.69
N LEU A 84 -10.68 0.11 -4.34
CA LEU A 84 -9.75 -0.62 -5.19
C LEU A 84 -10.10 -2.10 -5.32
N ILE A 85 -10.61 -2.74 -4.26
CA ILE A 85 -11.07 -4.13 -4.35
C ILE A 85 -12.28 -4.24 -5.30
N ILE A 86 -13.22 -3.29 -5.24
CA ILE A 86 -14.42 -3.29 -6.08
C ILE A 86 -14.08 -2.97 -7.54
N PHE A 87 -13.32 -1.90 -7.79
CA PHE A 87 -13.06 -1.40 -9.14
C PHE A 87 -11.86 -2.07 -9.82
N LEU A 88 -10.87 -2.55 -9.07
CA LEU A 88 -9.63 -3.15 -9.58
C LEU A 88 -9.29 -4.48 -8.87
N PRO A 89 -10.15 -5.52 -8.96
CA PRO A 89 -9.93 -6.81 -8.29
C PRO A 89 -8.69 -7.56 -8.78
N LYS A 90 -8.17 -7.21 -9.97
CA LYS A 90 -6.91 -7.75 -10.51
C LYS A 90 -5.66 -6.98 -10.05
N GLY A 91 -5.83 -5.98 -9.19
CA GLY A 91 -4.80 -5.05 -8.74
C GLY A 91 -4.48 -3.96 -9.77
N ILE A 92 -3.79 -2.91 -9.32
CA ILE A 92 -3.44 -1.73 -10.12
C ILE A 92 -2.67 -2.11 -11.38
N TYR A 93 -1.70 -3.03 -11.25
CA TYR A 93 -0.91 -3.49 -12.39
C TYR A 93 -1.71 -4.32 -13.40
N GLY A 94 -2.64 -5.16 -12.93
CA GLY A 94 -3.51 -5.95 -13.82
C GLY A 94 -4.44 -5.08 -14.66
N SER A 95 -4.96 -4.01 -14.08
CA SER A 95 -5.81 -3.04 -14.81
C SER A 95 -5.00 -2.20 -15.80
N ILE A 96 -3.79 -1.75 -15.44
CA ILE A 96 -2.92 -0.98 -16.36
C ILE A 96 -2.49 -1.86 -17.55
N HIS A 97 -2.14 -3.12 -17.33
CA HIS A 97 -1.77 -4.04 -18.41
C HIS A 97 -2.97 -4.33 -19.33
N GLY A 98 -4.18 -4.47 -18.77
CA GLY A 98 -5.42 -4.60 -19.55
C GLY A 98 -5.75 -3.37 -20.39
N PHE A 99 -5.53 -2.16 -19.86
CA PHE A 99 -5.70 -0.90 -20.61
C PHE A 99 -4.65 -0.73 -21.73
N LEU A 100 -3.39 -1.13 -21.49
CA LEU A 100 -2.33 -1.07 -22.49
C LEU A 100 -2.53 -2.08 -23.63
N GLN A 101 -3.07 -3.27 -23.35
CA GLN A 101 -3.42 -4.24 -24.40
C GLN A 101 -4.63 -3.78 -25.23
N LYS A 102 -5.61 -3.12 -24.62
CA LYS A 102 -6.80 -2.62 -25.34
C LYS A 102 -6.49 -1.48 -26.32
N LYS A 103 -5.34 -0.79 -26.16
CA LYS A 103 -4.87 0.27 -27.07
C LYS A 103 -4.04 -0.27 -28.25
N LYS A 104 -3.71 -1.57 -28.26
CA LYS A 104 -2.92 -2.21 -29.32
C LYS A 104 -3.76 -3.09 -30.26
N SER A 105 -5.09 -3.04 -30.15
CA SER A 105 -6.05 -3.64 -31.08
C SER A 105 -6.95 -2.57 -31.69
#